data_AF-A0A2V9MIK5-F1
#
_entry.id   AF-A0A2V9MIK5-F1
#
_cell.length_a   1.000
_cell.length_b   1.000
_cell.length_c   1.000
_cell.angle_alpha   90.00
_cell.angle_beta   90.00
_cell.angle_gamma   90.00
#
_symmetry.space_group_name_H-M   'P 1'
#
loop_
_entity.id
_entity.type
_entity.pdbx_description
1 polymer ?
#
loop_
_entity_poly.entity_id
_entity_poly.type
_entity_poly.pdbx_seq_one_letter_code
_entity_poly.pdbx_strand_id
1 'polypeptide(L)'
;ANQLAGKQVSARVRTLDIAPTMLEAAGIPVPSQMQGQSLLRIAKSNTGGDLPVYSGSDFPHEAFGWSVLESWRSGKYLYVRAPKPELYDLAADPGTTHNLAQTSKAILQTLASQLDAFDAHFSHDKNATAQLSSSEMQKLASLGYVGLQKTSTASAVEGTDPKDVIAIANETLEAMSDLQQGKLDKAIAELQQVLTKQPEVYLANFGLGQALAQKQRYAEAIEHLHKAIALQPDSTWANFEIGRALIKTGDFKTAAVHLEIAENRLPEFAEVHTLLADAYDRLGRKSDADRERAKIRKP
;
A
#
# COMPACT_ATOMS: atom_id res chain seq x y z
N ALA A 1 17.90 -24.48 -32.27
CA ALA A 1 18.95 -23.86 -31.43
C ALA A 1 18.27 -22.84 -30.52
N ASN A 2 18.41 -22.97 -29.20
CA ASN A 2 17.81 -22.04 -28.23
C ASN A 2 18.41 -20.65 -28.46
N GLN A 3 17.72 -19.78 -29.19
CA GLN A 3 18.19 -18.43 -29.56
C GLN A 3 18.23 -17.44 -28.38
N LEU A 4 17.96 -17.91 -27.16
CA LEU A 4 17.94 -17.10 -25.94
C LEU A 4 18.89 -17.70 -24.89
N ALA A 5 20.15 -17.91 -25.26
CA ALA A 5 21.19 -17.97 -24.23
C ALA A 5 21.13 -16.67 -23.42
N GLY A 6 21.08 -16.76 -22.09
CA GLY A 6 20.94 -15.59 -21.22
C GLY A 6 22.03 -14.55 -21.54
N LYS A 7 21.63 -13.40 -22.06
CA LYS A 7 22.53 -12.30 -22.42
C LYS A 7 22.39 -11.20 -21.39
N GLN A 8 23.50 -10.84 -20.75
CA GLN A 8 23.55 -9.66 -19.90
C GLN A 8 23.62 -8.41 -20.78
N VAL A 9 22.79 -7.41 -20.48
CA VAL A 9 22.81 -6.11 -21.13
C VAL A 9 23.17 -5.04 -20.10
N SER A 10 23.92 -4.02 -20.52
CA SER A 10 24.24 -2.85 -19.69
C SER A 10 23.13 -1.79 -19.72
N ALA A 11 22.20 -1.90 -20.67
CA ALA A 11 21.04 -1.05 -20.76
C ALA A 11 20.14 -1.21 -19.53
N ARG A 12 19.55 -0.10 -19.09
CA ARG A 12 18.57 -0.10 -18.01
C ARG A 12 17.27 -0.74 -18.47
N VAL A 13 16.68 -1.55 -17.61
CA VAL A 13 15.37 -2.20 -17.83
C VAL A 13 14.42 -1.83 -16.69
N ARG A 14 13.12 -1.80 -16.96
CA ARG A 14 12.07 -1.41 -16.00
C ARG A 14 11.08 -2.55 -15.83
N THR A 15 10.41 -2.63 -14.69
CA THR A 15 9.38 -3.66 -14.44
C THR A 15 8.28 -3.63 -15.51
N LEU A 16 7.91 -2.43 -15.97
CA LEU A 16 6.89 -2.24 -17.01
C LEU A 16 7.30 -2.74 -18.41
N ASP A 17 8.58 -3.06 -18.62
CA ASP A 17 9.09 -3.66 -19.85
C ASP A 17 8.80 -5.19 -19.91
N ILE A 18 8.43 -5.82 -18.78
CA ILE A 18 8.19 -7.28 -18.70
C ILE A 18 6.97 -7.71 -19.52
N ALA A 19 5.81 -7.07 -19.31
CA ALA A 19 4.57 -7.41 -20.00
C ALA A 19 4.70 -7.34 -21.55
N PRO A 20 5.18 -6.24 -22.16
CA PRO A 20 5.36 -6.18 -23.61
C PRO A 20 6.40 -7.18 -24.13
N THR A 21 7.40 -7.53 -23.31
CA THR A 21 8.36 -8.60 -23.64
C THR A 21 7.66 -9.96 -23.75
N MET A 22 6.79 -10.29 -22.80
CA MET A 22 6.04 -11.55 -22.81
C MET A 22 5.08 -11.64 -23.99
N LEU A 23 4.38 -10.55 -24.31
CA LEU A 23 3.49 -10.50 -25.47
C LEU A 23 4.25 -10.69 -26.78
N GLU A 24 5.36 -9.97 -26.97
CA GLU A 24 6.19 -10.12 -28.17
C GLU A 24 6.76 -11.54 -28.28
N ALA A 25 7.22 -12.14 -27.16
CA ALA A 25 7.70 -13.52 -27.13
C ALA A 25 6.61 -14.54 -27.51
N ALA A 26 5.35 -14.26 -27.16
CA ALA A 26 4.21 -15.10 -27.49
C ALA A 26 3.64 -14.84 -28.90
N GLY A 27 4.22 -13.90 -29.67
CA GLY A 27 3.68 -13.50 -30.98
C GLY A 27 2.37 -12.72 -30.90
N ILE A 28 2.04 -12.17 -29.72
CA ILE A 28 0.85 -11.35 -29.49
C ILE A 28 1.22 -9.88 -29.71
N PRO A 29 0.42 -9.10 -30.47
CA PRO A 29 0.66 -7.67 -30.63
C PRO A 29 0.67 -6.93 -29.29
N VAL A 30 1.70 -6.11 -29.07
CA VAL A 30 1.80 -5.25 -27.89
C VAL A 30 0.83 -4.06 -28.05
N PRO A 31 -0.14 -3.85 -27.14
CA PRO A 31 -1.03 -2.71 -27.19
C PRO A 31 -0.25 -1.39 -27.15
N SER A 32 -0.67 -0.40 -27.95
CA SER A 32 0.00 0.91 -28.01
C SER A 32 -0.09 1.71 -26.71
N GLN A 33 -1.03 1.35 -25.83
CA GLN A 33 -1.21 1.94 -24.50
C GLN A 33 -0.15 1.45 -23.50
N MET A 34 0.54 0.34 -23.77
CA MET A 34 1.62 -0.12 -22.90
C MET A 34 2.82 0.83 -23.00
N GLN A 35 3.26 1.35 -21.85
CA GLN A 35 4.38 2.29 -21.77
C GLN A 35 5.75 1.59 -21.88
N GLY A 36 5.78 0.29 -21.66
CA GLY A 36 7.00 -0.51 -21.67
C GLY A 36 7.46 -0.90 -23.05
N GLN A 37 8.74 -1.21 -23.15
CA GLN A 37 9.37 -1.66 -24.38
C GLN A 37 9.82 -3.11 -24.21
N SER A 38 9.58 -3.92 -25.23
CA SER A 38 10.02 -5.32 -25.22
C SER A 38 11.55 -5.42 -25.11
N LEU A 39 12.01 -6.16 -24.09
CA LEU A 39 13.41 -6.43 -23.81
C LEU A 39 14.06 -7.33 -24.88
N LEU A 40 13.26 -8.06 -25.68
CA LEU A 40 13.78 -8.85 -26.80
C LEU A 40 14.51 -7.98 -27.83
N ARG A 41 14.11 -6.72 -27.96
CA ARG A 41 14.75 -5.75 -28.86
C ARG A 41 16.08 -5.26 -28.28
N ILE A 42 16.09 -4.95 -26.99
CA ILE A 42 17.29 -4.52 -26.25
C ILE A 42 18.36 -5.61 -26.27
N ALA A 43 17.97 -6.88 -26.09
CA ALA A 43 18.87 -8.02 -26.16
C ALA A 43 19.52 -8.19 -27.55
N LYS A 44 18.80 -7.85 -28.62
CA LYS A 44 19.29 -7.96 -30.00
C LYS A 44 20.22 -6.80 -30.39
N SER A 45 19.90 -5.58 -30.00
CA SER A 45 20.64 -4.40 -30.49
C SER A 45 21.72 -3.88 -29.55
N ASN A 46 21.73 -4.26 -28.26
CA ASN A 46 22.54 -3.60 -27.21
C ASN A 46 22.32 -2.07 -27.12
N THR A 47 21.34 -1.52 -27.84
CA THR A 47 20.98 -0.10 -27.84
C THR A 47 19.70 0.09 -27.05
N GLY A 48 19.79 -0.03 -25.72
CA GLY A 48 18.74 0.49 -24.85
C GLY A 48 19.08 1.94 -24.54
N GLY A 49 18.19 2.87 -24.90
CA GLY A 49 18.29 4.26 -24.43
C GLY A 49 18.21 4.31 -22.90
N ASP A 50 18.80 5.34 -22.30
CA ASP A 50 18.65 5.59 -20.86
C ASP A 50 17.23 6.11 -20.61
N LEU A 51 16.28 5.17 -20.46
CA LEU A 51 14.89 5.50 -20.19
C LEU A 51 14.71 5.86 -18.71
N PRO A 52 13.92 6.92 -18.42
CA PRO A 52 13.63 7.27 -17.05
C PRO A 52 12.90 6.15 -16.30
N VAL A 53 13.16 6.05 -15.01
CA VAL A 53 12.56 5.05 -14.12
C VAL A 53 11.92 5.75 -12.93
N TYR A 54 10.63 5.51 -12.75
CA TYR A 54 9.89 5.85 -11.55
C TYR A 54 9.97 4.72 -10.53
N SER A 55 10.04 5.06 -9.25
CA SER A 55 9.78 4.15 -8.14
C SER A 55 9.18 4.95 -7.00
N GLY A 56 8.17 4.41 -6.33
CA GLY A 56 7.51 5.04 -5.19
C GLY A 56 7.23 4.05 -4.05
N SER A 57 6.98 4.58 -2.86
CA SER A 57 6.52 3.82 -1.70
C SER A 57 5.55 4.66 -0.89
N ASP A 58 4.30 4.20 -0.84
CA ASP A 58 3.25 4.77 0.00
C ASP A 58 3.27 4.19 1.42
N PHE A 59 4.09 3.18 1.66
CA PHE A 59 4.18 2.49 2.95
C PHE A 59 4.43 3.44 4.14
N PRO A 60 5.35 4.44 4.08
CA PRO A 60 5.52 5.38 5.19
C PRO A 60 4.25 6.16 5.52
N HIS A 61 3.44 6.47 4.51
CA HIS A 61 2.17 7.15 4.68
C HIS A 61 1.10 6.22 5.26
N GLU A 62 0.88 5.06 4.64
CA GLU A 62 -0.15 4.12 5.06
C GLU A 62 0.11 3.56 6.46
N ALA A 63 1.35 3.22 6.79
CA ALA A 63 1.67 2.62 8.08
C ALA A 63 1.88 3.64 9.20
N PHE A 64 2.35 4.85 8.90
CA PHE A 64 2.82 5.80 9.92
C PHE A 64 2.28 7.22 9.79
N GLY A 65 1.52 7.54 8.73
CA GLY A 65 1.04 8.90 8.47
C GLY A 65 2.13 9.87 8.01
N TRP A 66 3.31 9.37 7.60
CA TRP A 66 4.42 10.21 7.13
C TRP A 66 4.26 10.59 5.65
N SER A 67 5.19 11.38 5.12
CA SER A 67 5.24 11.67 3.68
C SER A 67 5.56 10.41 2.87
N VAL A 68 4.98 10.31 1.67
CA VAL A 68 5.34 9.26 0.71
C VAL A 68 6.74 9.52 0.15
N LEU A 69 7.38 8.48 -0.38
CA LEU A 69 8.67 8.62 -1.06
C LEU A 69 8.52 8.26 -2.53
N GLU A 70 9.00 9.14 -3.39
CA GLU A 70 9.03 8.90 -4.82
C GLU A 70 10.42 9.17 -5.36
N SER A 71 10.78 8.51 -6.44
CA SER A 71 12.06 8.69 -7.08
C SER A 71 11.96 8.66 -8.58
N TRP A 72 12.81 9.48 -9.19
CA TRP A 72 12.95 9.59 -10.63
C TRP A 72 14.42 9.44 -10.99
N ARG A 73 14.73 8.36 -11.71
CA ARG A 73 16.06 8.12 -12.22
C ARG A 73 16.11 8.42 -13.71
N SER A 74 16.95 9.36 -14.11
CA SER A 74 17.13 9.77 -15.51
C SER A 74 18.59 10.07 -15.76
N GLY A 75 19.17 9.49 -16.82
CA GLY A 75 20.61 9.57 -17.01
C GLY A 75 21.37 8.84 -15.91
N LYS A 76 22.48 9.44 -15.48
CA LYS A 76 23.24 9.04 -14.30
C LYS A 76 22.63 9.49 -12.98
N TYR A 77 21.57 10.29 -12.99
CA TYR A 77 21.03 10.90 -11.77
C TYR A 77 19.87 10.11 -11.18
N LEU A 78 19.82 10.05 -9.86
CA LEU A 78 18.67 9.62 -9.07
C LEU A 78 18.19 10.81 -8.26
N TYR A 79 16.95 11.22 -8.50
CA TYR A 79 16.23 12.18 -7.67
C TYR A 79 15.27 11.44 -6.75
N VAL A 80 15.22 11.82 -5.48
CA VAL A 80 14.22 11.36 -4.50
C VAL A 80 13.41 12.57 -4.06
N ARG A 81 12.11 12.55 -4.36
CA ARG A 81 11.13 13.50 -3.86
C ARG A 81 10.72 13.07 -2.46
N ALA A 82 10.98 13.95 -1.52
CA ALA A 82 10.70 13.83 -0.09
C ALA A 82 10.68 15.26 0.51
N PRO A 83 10.17 15.46 1.75
CA PRO A 83 10.25 16.76 2.40
C PRO A 83 11.67 17.31 2.48
N LYS A 84 12.68 16.44 2.67
CA LYS A 84 14.09 16.74 2.43
C LYS A 84 14.53 16.05 1.12
N PRO A 85 14.54 16.77 -0.01
CA PRO A 85 14.82 16.18 -1.30
C PRO A 85 16.27 15.73 -1.43
N GLU A 86 16.49 14.68 -2.21
CA GLU A 86 17.81 14.09 -2.40
C GLU A 86 18.13 13.95 -3.89
N LEU A 87 19.39 14.15 -4.23
CA LEU A 87 19.89 14.02 -5.58
C LEU A 87 21.25 13.33 -5.56
N TYR A 88 21.41 12.27 -6.34
CA TYR A 88 22.66 11.50 -6.42
C TYR A 88 23.12 11.35 -7.85
N ASP A 89 24.43 11.40 -8.08
CA ASP A 89 25.07 10.99 -9.33
C ASP A 89 25.53 9.54 -9.18
N LEU A 90 24.76 8.60 -9.73
CA LEU A 90 25.00 7.17 -9.61
C LEU A 90 26.24 6.69 -10.38
N ALA A 91 26.79 7.49 -11.29
CA ALA A 91 28.04 7.15 -11.97
C ALA A 91 29.24 7.44 -11.08
N ALA A 92 29.19 8.53 -10.30
CA ALA A 92 30.27 8.92 -9.39
C ALA A 92 30.10 8.33 -7.98
N ASP A 93 28.86 8.09 -7.55
CA ASP A 93 28.48 7.62 -6.22
C ASP A 93 27.40 6.52 -6.32
N PRO A 94 27.78 5.30 -6.74
CA PRO A 94 26.84 4.18 -6.84
C PRO A 94 26.18 3.79 -5.52
N GLY A 95 26.81 4.14 -4.38
CA GLY A 95 26.31 3.90 -3.04
C GLY A 95 25.36 4.96 -2.50
N THR A 96 25.08 6.02 -3.27
CA THR A 96 24.16 7.12 -2.89
C THR A 96 24.49 7.72 -1.52
N THR A 97 25.78 7.98 -1.28
CA THR A 97 26.31 8.49 -0.01
C THR A 97 26.47 10.01 0.03
N HIS A 98 26.47 10.68 -1.12
CA HIS A 98 26.71 12.11 -1.27
C HIS A 98 25.50 12.81 -1.90
N ASN A 99 24.66 13.41 -1.05
CA ASN A 99 23.48 14.16 -1.51
C ASN A 99 23.88 15.51 -2.14
N LEU A 100 23.56 15.68 -3.43
CA LEU A 100 23.84 16.85 -4.26
C LEU A 100 22.70 17.87 -4.28
N ALA A 101 21.58 17.62 -3.59
CA ALA A 101 20.37 18.46 -3.68
C ALA A 101 20.63 19.95 -3.41
N GLN A 102 21.53 20.25 -2.46
CA GLN A 102 21.86 21.63 -2.08
C GLN A 102 22.83 22.30 -3.05
N THR A 103 23.73 21.54 -3.66
CA THR A 103 24.82 22.06 -4.52
C THR A 103 24.43 22.09 -6.00
N SER A 104 23.50 21.23 -6.42
CA SER A 104 23.12 21.00 -7.83
C SER A 104 21.65 21.34 -8.10
N LYS A 105 21.21 22.52 -7.64
CA LYS A 105 19.80 22.95 -7.67
C LYS A 105 19.14 22.90 -9.05
N ALA A 106 19.85 23.30 -10.11
CA ALA A 106 19.31 23.28 -11.47
C ALA A 106 19.01 21.86 -11.97
N ILE A 107 19.88 20.90 -11.64
CA ILE A 107 19.69 19.49 -11.99
C ILE A 107 18.52 18.92 -11.19
N LEU A 108 18.46 19.22 -9.89
CA LEU A 108 17.35 18.82 -9.03
C LEU A 108 16.01 19.32 -9.58
N GLN A 109 15.92 20.62 -9.91
CA GLN A 109 14.71 21.21 -10.49
C GLN A 109 14.31 20.55 -11.81
N THR A 110 15.27 20.25 -12.66
CA THR A 110 15.02 19.56 -13.93
C THR A 110 14.39 18.18 -13.70
N LEU A 111 14.95 17.38 -12.78
CA LEU A 111 14.45 16.04 -12.47
C LEU A 111 13.10 16.08 -11.74
N ALA A 112 12.92 17.05 -10.83
CA ALA A 112 11.66 17.30 -10.16
C ALA A 112 10.55 17.63 -11.18
N SER A 113 10.81 18.53 -12.13
CA SER A 113 9.84 18.86 -13.19
C SER A 113 9.54 17.69 -14.13
N GLN A 114 10.51 16.79 -14.39
CA GLN A 114 10.25 15.57 -15.15
C GLN A 114 9.29 14.64 -14.39
N LEU A 115 9.48 14.50 -13.08
CA LEU A 115 8.58 13.71 -12.25
C LEU A 115 7.20 14.37 -12.13
N ASP A 116 7.12 15.69 -11.97
CA ASP A 116 5.83 16.42 -11.97
C ASP A 116 5.07 16.21 -13.28
N ALA A 117 5.78 16.24 -14.42
CA ALA A 117 5.19 15.98 -15.73
C ALA A 117 4.71 14.53 -15.88
N PHE A 118 5.45 13.58 -15.31
CA PHE A 118 5.04 12.18 -15.23
C PHE A 118 3.74 12.06 -14.42
N ASP A 119 3.67 12.64 -13.22
CA ASP A 119 2.48 12.59 -12.37
C ASP A 119 1.28 13.26 -13.02
N ALA A 120 1.48 14.40 -13.69
CA ALA A 120 0.42 15.11 -14.38
C ALA A 120 -0.19 14.28 -15.51
N HIS A 121 0.63 13.52 -16.25
CA HIS A 121 0.17 12.63 -17.30
C HIS A 121 -0.77 11.54 -16.76
N PHE A 122 -0.52 11.01 -15.56
CA PHE A 122 -1.34 9.94 -14.97
C PHE A 122 -2.46 10.45 -14.06
N SER A 123 -2.36 11.68 -13.57
CA SER A 123 -3.41 12.30 -12.77
C SER A 123 -4.59 12.78 -13.62
N HIS A 124 -4.39 13.10 -14.90
CA HIS A 124 -5.49 13.45 -15.81
C HIS A 124 -6.43 12.27 -16.10
N ASP A 125 -5.94 11.03 -16.02
CA ASP A 125 -6.77 9.82 -16.17
C ASP A 125 -7.59 9.49 -14.91
N LYS A 126 -7.31 10.10 -13.75
CA LYS A 126 -8.18 9.97 -12.56
C LYS A 126 -9.58 10.56 -12.78
N ASN A 127 -9.73 11.50 -13.71
CA ASN A 127 -11.05 12.00 -14.13
C ASN A 127 -11.72 11.12 -15.21
N ALA A 128 -10.96 10.26 -15.91
CA ALA A 128 -11.54 9.27 -16.83
C ALA A 128 -12.15 8.07 -16.09
N THR A 129 -11.71 7.80 -14.85
CA THR A 129 -12.36 6.82 -13.96
C THR A 129 -13.73 7.27 -13.40
N ALA A 130 -14.18 8.49 -13.72
CA ALA A 130 -15.46 9.01 -13.22
C ALA A 130 -16.72 8.41 -13.89
N GLN A 131 -16.59 7.52 -14.89
CA GLN A 131 -17.74 6.84 -15.50
C GLN A 131 -17.43 5.39 -15.90
N LEU A 132 -17.01 4.56 -14.95
CA LEU A 132 -17.16 3.10 -15.15
C LEU A 132 -18.64 2.75 -15.02
N SER A 133 -19.20 2.06 -16.01
CA SER A 133 -20.56 1.52 -15.91
C SER A 133 -20.66 0.55 -14.73
N SER A 134 -21.86 0.35 -14.18
CA SER A 134 -22.09 -0.62 -13.09
C SER A 134 -21.58 -2.03 -13.45
N SER A 135 -21.57 -2.38 -14.74
CA SER A 135 -21.04 -3.67 -15.22
C SER A 135 -19.52 -3.76 -15.21
N GLU A 136 -18.82 -2.65 -15.45
CA GLU A 136 -17.35 -2.60 -15.42
C GLU A 136 -16.84 -2.59 -13.98
N MET A 137 -17.55 -1.88 -13.09
CA MET A 137 -17.31 -1.98 -11.65
C MET A 137 -17.55 -3.40 -11.12
N GLN A 138 -18.60 -4.09 -11.57
CA GLN A 138 -18.84 -5.50 -11.19
C GLN A 138 -17.73 -6.43 -11.72
N LYS A 139 -17.22 -6.20 -12.92
CA LYS A 139 -16.07 -6.95 -13.45
C LYS A 139 -14.81 -6.67 -12.66
N LEU A 140 -14.48 -5.41 -12.39
CA LEU A 140 -13.32 -5.07 -11.58
C LEU A 140 -13.46 -5.62 -10.15
N ALA A 141 -14.67 -5.63 -9.59
CA ALA A 141 -14.96 -6.21 -8.28
C ALA A 141 -14.74 -7.74 -8.30
N SER A 142 -15.24 -8.42 -9.33
CA SER A 142 -15.02 -9.87 -9.53
C SER A 142 -13.54 -10.24 -9.72
N LEU A 143 -12.72 -9.27 -10.12
CA LEU A 143 -11.29 -9.42 -10.32
C LEU A 143 -10.47 -8.85 -9.14
N GLY A 144 -11.11 -8.31 -8.10
CA GLY A 144 -10.46 -7.79 -6.89
C GLY A 144 -9.84 -6.38 -7.00
N TYR A 145 -10.06 -5.64 -8.09
CA TYR A 145 -9.41 -4.34 -8.38
C TYR A 145 -10.15 -3.10 -7.83
N VAL A 146 -11.34 -3.25 -7.24
CA VAL A 146 -12.20 -2.13 -6.80
C VAL A 146 -11.72 -1.45 -5.48
N GLY A 147 -10.71 -2.01 -4.83
CA GLY A 147 -10.15 -1.46 -3.58
C GLY A 147 -9.32 -0.17 -3.72
N LEU A 148 -8.91 0.22 -4.93
CA LEU A 148 -7.85 1.23 -5.13
C LEU A 148 -8.35 2.70 -5.25
N GLN A 149 -9.66 2.94 -5.17
CA GLN A 149 -10.23 4.19 -5.70
C GLN A 149 -10.22 5.42 -4.78
N LYS A 150 -9.66 5.35 -3.57
CA LYS A 150 -9.67 6.52 -2.69
C LYS A 150 -8.51 6.60 -1.71
N THR A 151 -7.27 6.50 -2.20
CA THR A 151 -6.15 7.03 -1.42
C THR A 151 -6.28 8.54 -1.35
N SER A 152 -6.36 9.06 -0.13
CA SER A 152 -6.05 10.46 0.16
C SER A 152 -4.76 10.81 -0.57
N THR A 153 -4.72 11.93 -1.29
CA THR A 153 -3.54 12.34 -2.05
C THR A 153 -2.45 12.78 -1.07
N ALA A 154 -1.72 11.81 -0.53
CA ALA A 154 -0.55 12.05 0.28
C ALA A 154 0.50 12.78 -0.56
N SER A 155 1.06 13.86 -0.02
CA SER A 155 2.09 14.65 -0.70
C SER A 155 3.47 14.09 -0.34
N ALA A 156 4.31 13.86 -1.34
CA ALA A 156 5.72 13.52 -1.15
C ALA A 156 6.54 14.72 -0.62
N VAL A 157 5.99 15.93 -0.68
CA VAL A 157 6.73 17.18 -0.40
C VAL A 157 6.44 17.72 1.01
N GLU A 158 5.32 17.31 1.62
CA GLU A 158 4.86 17.81 2.92
C GLU A 158 4.74 16.67 3.93
N GLY A 159 4.94 16.99 5.22
CA GLY A 159 4.81 16.04 6.33
C GLY A 159 6.15 15.58 6.90
N THR A 160 6.12 14.53 7.72
CA THR A 160 7.32 13.93 8.31
C THR A 160 8.14 13.22 7.24
N ASP A 161 9.44 13.53 7.13
CA ASP A 161 10.35 12.80 6.26
C ASP A 161 10.66 11.43 6.89
N PRO A 162 10.35 10.29 6.24
CA PRO A 162 10.57 8.96 6.81
C PRO A 162 12.01 8.71 7.23
N LYS A 163 12.98 9.39 6.60
CA LYS A 163 14.40 9.24 6.91
C LYS A 163 14.76 9.77 8.30
N ASP A 164 14.04 10.77 8.80
CA ASP A 164 14.28 11.33 10.14
C ASP A 164 13.74 10.45 11.27
N VAL A 165 12.79 9.56 10.95
CA VAL A 165 12.01 8.78 11.92
C VAL A 165 12.11 7.28 11.68
N ILE A 166 13.10 6.83 10.89
CA ILE A 166 13.29 5.42 10.53
C ILE A 166 13.42 4.49 11.75
N ALA A 167 13.93 5.00 12.88
CA ALA A 167 13.99 4.25 14.14
C ALA A 167 12.59 3.84 14.62
N ILE A 168 11.59 4.72 14.51
CA ILE A 168 10.20 4.41 14.87
C ILE A 168 9.65 3.31 13.96
N ALA A 169 9.98 3.34 12.67
CA ALA A 169 9.56 2.29 11.74
C ALA A 169 10.17 0.93 12.11
N ASN A 170 11.47 0.90 12.40
CA ASN A 170 12.16 -0.32 12.79
C ASN A 170 11.58 -0.92 14.08
N GLU A 171 11.38 -0.09 15.11
CA GLU A 171 10.77 -0.51 16.38
C GLU A 171 9.34 -1.05 16.17
N THR A 172 8.53 -0.36 15.36
CA THR A 172 7.16 -0.80 15.05
C THR A 172 7.15 -2.14 14.31
N LEU A 173 8.02 -2.30 13.31
CA LEU A 173 8.10 -3.52 12.51
C LEU A 173 8.61 -4.72 13.33
N GLU A 174 9.56 -4.49 14.24
CA GLU A 174 10.00 -5.51 15.19
C GLU A 174 8.83 -5.95 16.08
N ALA A 175 8.08 -5.01 16.64
CA ALA A 175 6.94 -5.33 17.49
C ALA A 175 5.80 -6.05 16.72
N MET A 176 5.57 -5.67 15.46
CA MET A 176 4.63 -6.38 14.58
C MET A 176 5.09 -7.81 14.25
N SER A 177 6.40 -8.03 14.09
CA SER A 177 6.98 -9.36 13.91
C SER A 177 6.78 -10.23 15.16
N ASP A 178 6.96 -9.66 16.34
CA ASP A 178 6.69 -10.37 17.60
C ASP A 178 5.20 -10.68 17.81
N LEU A 179 4.32 -9.79 17.38
CA LEU A 179 2.87 -10.04 17.33
C LEU A 179 2.55 -11.23 16.41
N GLN A 180 3.12 -11.27 15.21
CA GLN A 180 2.95 -12.41 14.28
C GLN A 180 3.48 -13.72 14.84
N GLN A 181 4.54 -13.67 15.66
CA GLN A 181 5.09 -14.83 16.36
C GLN A 181 4.32 -15.22 17.63
N GLY A 182 3.25 -14.49 17.97
CA GLY A 182 2.43 -14.75 19.17
C GLY A 182 3.09 -14.32 20.49
N LYS A 183 4.17 -13.53 20.45
CA LYS A 183 4.83 -12.99 21.66
C LYS A 183 4.08 -11.75 22.17
N LEU A 184 2.82 -11.95 22.54
CA LEU A 184 1.85 -10.88 22.76
C LEU A 184 2.29 -9.86 23.83
N ASP A 185 2.84 -10.32 24.96
CA ASP A 185 3.27 -9.40 26.02
C ASP A 185 4.46 -8.52 25.60
N LYS A 186 5.39 -9.07 24.80
CA LYS A 186 6.53 -8.32 24.26
C LYS A 186 6.05 -7.30 23.23
N ALA A 187 5.24 -7.73 22.27
CA ALA A 187 4.67 -6.84 21.26
C ALA A 187 3.86 -5.69 21.89
N ILE A 188 3.02 -5.97 22.90
CA ILE A 188 2.27 -4.92 23.61
C ILE A 188 3.21 -3.88 24.22
N ALA A 189 4.25 -4.32 24.94
CA ALA A 189 5.20 -3.41 25.57
C ALA A 189 5.96 -2.55 24.55
N GLU A 190 6.41 -3.14 23.45
CA GLU A 190 7.14 -2.44 22.39
C GLU A 190 6.25 -1.45 21.64
N LEU A 191 5.02 -1.84 21.29
CA LEU A 191 4.05 -0.96 20.65
C LEU A 191 3.65 0.22 21.54
N GLN A 192 3.53 0.01 22.86
CA GLN A 192 3.31 1.09 23.82
C GLN A 192 4.49 2.07 23.88
N GLN A 193 5.73 1.58 23.78
CA GLN A 193 6.91 2.45 23.72
C GLN A 193 6.93 3.29 22.44
N VAL A 194 6.62 2.68 21.29
CA VAL A 194 6.45 3.39 20.01
C VAL A 194 5.41 4.51 20.15
N LEU A 195 4.23 4.19 20.69
CA LEU A 195 3.14 5.16 20.84
C LEU A 195 3.41 6.24 21.88
N THR A 196 4.33 6.01 22.82
CA THR A 196 4.82 7.06 23.72
C THR A 196 5.68 8.09 22.98
N LYS A 197 6.45 7.64 21.98
CA LYS A 197 7.28 8.52 21.13
C LYS A 197 6.46 9.21 20.04
N GLN A 198 5.56 8.46 19.39
CA GLN A 198 4.70 8.96 18.32
C GLN A 198 3.28 8.36 18.44
N PRO A 199 2.32 9.10 19.03
CA PRO A 199 0.98 8.58 19.31
C PRO A 199 0.13 8.25 18.08
N GLU A 200 0.42 8.89 16.95
CA GLU A 200 -0.39 8.85 15.72
C GLU A 200 0.14 7.87 14.67
N VAL A 201 0.85 6.82 15.09
CA VAL A 201 1.26 5.74 14.19
C VAL A 201 0.11 4.75 14.03
N TYR A 202 -0.45 4.66 12.81
CA TYR A 202 -1.54 3.75 12.48
C TYR A 202 -1.16 2.30 12.77
N LEU A 203 -0.04 1.83 12.24
CA LEU A 203 0.39 0.44 12.36
C LEU A 203 0.59 0.03 13.83
N ALA A 204 1.08 0.94 14.67
CA ALA A 204 1.31 0.69 16.08
C ALA A 204 -0.01 0.64 16.89
N ASN A 205 -0.95 1.55 16.61
CA ASN A 205 -2.28 1.50 17.22
C ASN A 205 -3.06 0.25 16.78
N PHE A 206 -3.00 -0.10 15.49
CA PHE A 206 -3.61 -1.31 14.96
C PHE A 206 -3.03 -2.57 15.60
N GLY A 207 -1.69 -2.70 15.60
CA GLY A 207 -1.00 -3.82 16.21
C GLY A 207 -1.29 -3.98 17.70
N LEU A 208 -1.33 -2.86 18.45
CA LEU A 208 -1.60 -2.89 19.88
C LEU A 208 -3.04 -3.31 20.15
N GLY A 209 -3.98 -2.79 19.37
CA GLY A 209 -5.38 -3.22 19.38
C GLY A 209 -5.53 -4.72 19.14
N GLN A 210 -4.88 -5.25 18.10
CA GLN A 210 -4.89 -6.67 17.78
C GLN A 210 -4.28 -7.52 18.90
N ALA A 211 -3.10 -7.14 19.42
CA ALA A 211 -2.43 -7.87 20.49
C ALA A 211 -3.27 -7.92 21.78
N LEU A 212 -3.89 -6.80 22.16
CA LEU A 212 -4.80 -6.70 23.30
C LEU A 212 -6.06 -7.57 23.09
N ALA A 213 -6.63 -7.57 21.88
CA ALA A 213 -7.77 -8.42 21.55
C ALA A 213 -7.43 -9.92 21.66
N GLN A 214 -6.24 -10.34 21.20
CA GLN A 214 -5.75 -11.72 21.36
C GLN A 214 -5.56 -12.10 22.85
N LYS A 215 -5.21 -11.12 23.69
CA LYS A 215 -5.16 -11.28 25.17
C LYS A 215 -6.53 -11.12 25.84
N GLN A 216 -7.61 -11.02 25.07
CA GLN A 216 -8.98 -10.82 25.55
C GLN A 216 -9.21 -9.52 26.34
N ARG A 217 -8.30 -8.54 26.22
CA ARG A 217 -8.40 -7.20 26.80
C ARG A 217 -9.20 -6.30 25.86
N TYR A 218 -10.45 -6.67 25.59
CA TYR A 218 -11.24 -6.10 24.48
C TYR A 218 -11.54 -4.60 24.64
N ALA A 219 -11.78 -4.12 25.85
CA ALA A 219 -12.05 -2.70 26.09
C ALA A 219 -10.84 -1.82 25.66
N GLU A 220 -9.64 -2.20 26.08
CA GLU A 220 -8.40 -1.50 25.70
C GLU A 220 -8.09 -1.67 24.20
N ALA A 221 -8.38 -2.85 23.64
CA ALA A 221 -8.24 -3.08 22.21
C ALA A 221 -9.09 -2.11 21.38
N ILE A 222 -10.36 -1.91 21.78
CA ILE A 222 -11.29 -0.99 21.10
C ILE A 222 -10.75 0.44 21.09
N GLU A 223 -10.14 0.91 22.19
CA GLU A 223 -9.56 2.26 22.24
C GLU A 223 -8.45 2.46 21.19
N HIS A 224 -7.54 1.50 21.06
CA HIS A 224 -6.46 1.56 20.08
C HIS A 224 -6.93 1.33 18.64
N LEU A 225 -7.91 0.44 18.44
CA LEU A 225 -8.50 0.22 17.12
C LEU A 225 -9.30 1.44 16.65
N HIS A 226 -9.99 2.17 17.55
CA HIS A 226 -10.60 3.45 17.22
C HIS A 226 -9.57 4.48 16.77
N LYS A 227 -8.42 4.58 17.45
CA LYS A 227 -7.33 5.47 17.02
C LYS A 227 -6.79 5.08 15.65
N ALA A 228 -6.60 3.78 15.39
CA ALA A 228 -6.19 3.29 14.07
C ALA A 228 -7.20 3.67 12.99
N ILE A 229 -8.51 3.49 13.23
CA ILE A 229 -9.57 3.87 12.29
C ILE A 229 -9.64 5.40 12.12
N ALA A 230 -9.38 6.19 13.15
CA ALA A 230 -9.34 7.65 13.03
C ALA A 230 -8.21 8.11 12.10
N LEU A 231 -7.07 7.42 12.11
CA LEU A 231 -5.93 7.68 11.24
C LEU A 231 -6.17 7.15 9.82
N GLN A 232 -6.80 5.98 9.69
CA GLN A 232 -7.12 5.35 8.42
C GLN A 232 -8.56 4.81 8.42
N PRO A 233 -9.57 5.64 8.06
CA PRO A 233 -10.98 5.27 8.14
C PRO A 233 -11.39 4.12 7.23
N ASP A 234 -10.67 3.93 6.12
CA ASP A 234 -10.91 2.88 5.14
C ASP A 234 -10.13 1.59 5.42
N SER A 235 -9.38 1.53 6.55
CA SER A 235 -8.69 0.32 6.96
C SER A 235 -9.68 -0.81 7.20
N THR A 236 -9.68 -1.74 6.26
CA THR A 236 -10.56 -2.92 6.29
C THR A 236 -10.25 -3.81 7.49
N TRP A 237 -8.96 -4.02 7.76
CA TRP A 237 -8.53 -4.84 8.88
C TRP A 237 -8.82 -4.20 10.23
N ALA A 238 -8.63 -2.89 10.39
CA ALA A 238 -8.97 -2.22 11.66
C ALA A 238 -10.48 -2.27 11.95
N ASN A 239 -11.32 -2.07 10.92
CA ASN A 239 -12.77 -2.21 11.03
C ASN A 239 -13.19 -3.65 11.37
N PHE A 240 -12.55 -4.66 10.77
CA PHE A 240 -12.81 -6.06 11.12
C PHE A 240 -12.42 -6.38 12.57
N GLU A 241 -11.21 -6.00 12.99
CA GLU A 241 -10.67 -6.25 14.34
C GLU A 241 -11.53 -5.58 15.42
N ILE A 242 -11.96 -4.33 15.20
CA ILE A 242 -12.82 -3.64 16.16
C ILE A 242 -14.21 -4.25 16.23
N GLY A 243 -14.77 -4.62 15.08
CA GLY A 243 -16.04 -5.34 15.00
C GLY A 243 -15.99 -6.64 15.81
N ARG A 244 -14.92 -7.41 15.66
CA ARG A 244 -14.68 -8.64 16.43
C ARG A 244 -14.56 -8.38 17.93
N ALA A 245 -13.85 -7.31 18.34
CA ALA A 245 -13.74 -6.94 19.75
C ALA A 245 -15.10 -6.48 20.33
N LEU A 246 -15.90 -5.73 19.57
CA LEU A 246 -17.23 -5.26 19.95
C LEU A 246 -18.24 -6.39 20.12
N ILE A 247 -18.16 -7.45 19.30
CA ILE A 247 -18.93 -8.69 19.51
C ILE A 247 -18.65 -9.27 20.90
N LYS A 248 -17.38 -9.25 21.34
CA LYS A 248 -16.96 -9.82 22.63
C LYS A 248 -17.37 -8.95 23.82
N THR A 249 -17.49 -7.64 23.64
CA THR A 249 -17.98 -6.72 24.69
C THR A 249 -19.51 -6.57 24.69
N GLY A 250 -20.20 -7.11 23.69
CA GLY A 250 -21.66 -7.12 23.60
C GLY A 250 -22.26 -5.88 22.94
N ASP A 251 -21.45 -4.98 22.38
CA ASP A 251 -21.96 -3.87 21.56
C ASP A 251 -22.20 -4.34 20.11
N PHE A 252 -23.22 -5.18 19.96
CA PHE A 252 -23.57 -5.80 18.68
C PHE A 252 -24.00 -4.77 17.63
N LYS A 253 -24.56 -3.64 18.07
CA LYS A 253 -25.02 -2.57 17.17
C LYS A 253 -23.83 -1.92 16.48
N THR A 254 -22.82 -1.51 17.25
CA THR A 254 -21.62 -0.88 16.71
C THR A 254 -20.75 -1.91 15.97
N ALA A 255 -20.71 -3.16 16.47
CA ALA A 255 -20.02 -4.26 15.78
C ALA A 255 -20.52 -4.46 14.36
N ALA A 256 -21.85 -4.50 14.16
CA ALA A 256 -22.45 -4.68 12.84
C ALA A 256 -22.01 -3.60 11.85
N VAL A 257 -21.95 -2.33 12.28
CA VAL A 257 -21.51 -1.21 11.41
C VAL A 257 -20.08 -1.41 10.92
N HIS A 258 -19.14 -1.72 11.83
CA HIS A 258 -17.75 -1.92 11.42
C HIS A 258 -17.54 -3.18 10.59
N LEU A 259 -18.26 -4.26 10.90
CA LEU A 259 -18.18 -5.48 10.12
C LEU A 259 -18.82 -5.33 8.72
N GLU A 260 -19.86 -4.52 8.56
CA GLU A 260 -20.44 -4.15 7.25
C GLU A 260 -19.42 -3.37 6.40
N ILE A 261 -18.62 -2.49 7.01
CA ILE A 261 -17.52 -1.80 6.30
C ILE A 261 -16.46 -2.82 5.84
N ALA A 262 -16.09 -3.77 6.69
CA ALA A 262 -15.12 -4.80 6.35
C ALA A 262 -15.65 -5.75 5.25
N GLU A 263 -16.93 -6.12 5.29
CA GLU A 263 -17.59 -7.01 4.32
C GLU A 263 -17.53 -6.47 2.90
N ASN A 264 -17.75 -5.16 2.73
CA ASN A 264 -17.66 -4.49 1.43
C ASN A 264 -16.29 -4.65 0.74
N ARG A 265 -15.22 -4.90 1.52
CA ARG A 265 -13.85 -5.04 1.03
C ARG A 265 -13.35 -6.49 1.08
N LEU A 266 -13.93 -7.33 1.92
CA LEU A 266 -13.61 -8.75 2.07
C LEU A 266 -14.88 -9.62 1.91
N PRO A 267 -15.55 -9.59 0.75
CA PRO A 267 -16.80 -10.31 0.54
C PRO A 267 -16.65 -11.84 0.55
N GLU A 268 -15.42 -12.34 0.45
CA GLU A 268 -15.11 -13.78 0.49
C GLU A 268 -14.52 -14.22 1.84
N PHE A 269 -14.35 -13.28 2.79
CA PHE A 269 -13.78 -13.62 4.08
C PHE A 269 -14.86 -14.12 5.05
N ALA A 270 -14.96 -15.46 5.14
CA ALA A 270 -15.99 -16.15 5.91
C ALA A 270 -16.13 -15.70 7.38
N GLU A 271 -15.04 -15.24 8.01
CA GLU A 271 -15.07 -14.78 9.40
C GLU A 271 -15.90 -13.50 9.57
N VAL A 272 -15.86 -12.57 8.60
CA VAL A 272 -16.69 -11.35 8.62
C VAL A 272 -18.17 -11.72 8.61
N HIS A 273 -18.59 -12.61 7.70
CA HIS A 273 -19.97 -13.08 7.65
C HIS A 273 -20.41 -13.84 8.90
N THR A 274 -19.50 -14.61 9.50
CA THR A 274 -19.77 -15.33 10.76
C THR A 274 -20.07 -14.34 11.89
N LEU A 275 -19.24 -13.30 12.02
CA LEU A 275 -19.41 -12.27 13.05
C LEU A 275 -20.62 -11.38 12.78
N LEU A 276 -20.91 -11.03 11.52
CA LEU A 276 -22.12 -10.29 11.16
C LEU A 276 -23.38 -11.08 11.49
N ALA A 277 -23.41 -12.38 11.20
CA ALA A 277 -24.54 -13.23 11.54
C ALA A 277 -24.78 -13.29 13.06
N ASP A 278 -23.73 -13.41 13.87
CA ASP A 278 -23.85 -13.34 15.34
C ASP A 278 -24.36 -11.97 15.79
N ALA A 279 -23.78 -10.87 15.27
CA ALA A 279 -24.24 -9.52 15.57
C ALA A 279 -25.74 -9.34 15.28
N TYR A 280 -26.19 -9.76 14.10
CA TYR A 280 -27.58 -9.64 13.67
C TYR A 280 -28.53 -10.52 14.49
N ASP A 281 -28.16 -11.75 14.83
CA ASP A 281 -28.95 -12.60 15.71
C ASP A 281 -29.18 -11.94 17.08
N ARG A 282 -28.13 -11.38 17.67
CA ARG A 282 -28.20 -10.70 18.98
C ARG A 282 -29.00 -9.41 18.94
N LEU A 283 -29.10 -8.78 17.77
CA LEU A 283 -29.97 -7.64 17.50
C LEU A 283 -31.40 -8.05 17.10
N GLY A 284 -31.71 -9.34 16.99
CA GLY A 284 -33.02 -9.84 16.55
C GLY A 284 -33.28 -9.72 15.04
N ARG A 285 -32.27 -9.37 14.24
CA ARG A 285 -32.31 -9.20 12.78
C ARG A 285 -32.12 -10.53 12.05
N LYS A 286 -33.00 -11.51 12.31
CA LYS A 286 -32.87 -12.90 11.82
C LYS A 286 -32.72 -13.02 10.30
N SER A 287 -33.48 -12.24 9.53
CA SER A 287 -33.39 -12.24 8.06
C SER A 287 -32.01 -11.85 7.55
N ASP A 288 -31.31 -10.97 8.27
CA ASP A 288 -30.01 -10.46 7.87
C ASP A 288 -28.93 -11.48 8.23
N ALA A 289 -29.03 -12.09 9.41
CA ALA A 289 -28.16 -13.20 9.82
C ALA A 289 -28.23 -14.39 8.85
N ASP A 290 -29.43 -14.77 8.40
CA ASP A 290 -29.60 -15.86 7.44
C ASP A 290 -28.98 -15.54 6.06
N ARG A 291 -29.00 -14.27 5.64
CA ARG A 291 -28.30 -13.85 4.41
C ARG A 291 -26.80 -13.97 4.55
N GLU A 292 -26.23 -13.53 5.67
CA GLU A 292 -24.79 -13.64 5.90
C GLU A 292 -24.33 -15.11 6.00
N ARG A 293 -25.11 -15.98 6.66
CA ARG A 293 -24.85 -17.43 6.69
C ARG A 293 -24.87 -18.07 5.32
N ALA A 294 -25.74 -17.61 4.42
CA ALA A 294 -25.83 -18.12 3.06
C ALA A 294 -24.58 -17.77 2.23
N LYS A 295 -23.89 -16.66 2.53
CA LYS A 295 -22.63 -16.27 1.87
C LYS A 295 -21.48 -17.21 2.25
N ILE A 296 -21.41 -17.67 3.51
CA ILE A 296 -20.37 -18.61 3.99
C ILE A 296 -20.44 -19.97 3.28
N ARG A 297 -21.63 -20.41 2.88
CA ARG A 297 -21.89 -21.77 2.35
C ARG A 297 -21.64 -21.90 0.84
N LYS A 298 -21.26 -20.84 0.14
CA LYS A 298 -20.98 -20.91 -1.29
C LYS A 298 -19.58 -21.52 -1.50
N PRO A 299 -19.46 -22.61 -2.28
CA PRO A 299 -18.18 -23.26 -2.57
C PRO A 299 -17.31 -22.45 -3.52
#